data_AF-Q6XXL1-F1
#
_entry.id   AF-Q6XXL1-F1
#
_cell.length_a   1.000
_cell.length_b   1.000
_cell.length_c   1.000
_cell.angle_alpha   90.00
_cell.angle_beta   90.00
_cell.angle_gamma   90.00
#
_symmetry.space_group_name_H-M   'P 1'
#
loop_
_entity.id
_entity.type
_entity.pdbx_description
1 polymer ?
#
loop_
_entity_poly.entity_id
_entity_poly.type
_entity_poly.pdbx_seq_one_letter_code
_entity_poly.pdbx_strand_id
1 'polypeptide(L)'
;SISVWVGNKTKATDISGNEVEVLPDVNINNVKKKQYFFETTCRGARGGSTGCLGIDGRHWNSYCTNSHTFVRALTSFKNLVAWRLIRINVACVCVLSRKSWRQ
;
A
#
# COMPACT_ATOMS: atom_id res chain seq x y z
N SER A 1 -10.80 6.54 2.34
CA SER A 1 -9.42 6.13 2.68
C SER A 1 -8.99 6.76 4.00
N ILE A 2 -7.86 6.32 4.55
CA ILE A 2 -7.11 6.98 5.63
C ILE A 2 -5.66 7.07 5.16
N SER A 3 -5.04 8.25 5.28
CA SER A 3 -3.65 8.48 4.90
C SER A 3 -2.84 8.93 6.11
N VAL A 4 -1.66 8.34 6.30
CA VAL A 4 -0.79 8.58 7.46
C VAL A 4 0.69 8.55 7.05
N TRP A 5 1.50 9.37 7.72
CA TRP A 5 2.95 9.27 7.64
C TRP A 5 3.44 8.16 8.57
N VAL A 6 4.03 7.11 8.00
CA VAL A 6 4.57 5.95 8.71
C VAL A 6 6.09 6.10 8.82
N GLY A 7 6.59 6.28 10.04
CA GLY A 7 8.03 6.41 10.32
C GLY A 7 8.68 5.21 11.01
N ASN A 8 7.89 4.18 11.34
CA ASN A 8 8.33 2.95 12.03
C ASN A 8 8.13 1.70 11.15
N LYS A 9 8.24 1.84 9.84
CA LYS A 9 8.11 0.73 8.90
C LYS A 9 9.37 -0.15 8.97
N THR A 10 9.21 -1.43 9.32
CA THR A 10 10.31 -2.38 9.48
C THR A 10 10.42 -3.39 8.36
N LYS A 11 9.33 -3.63 7.63
CA LYS A 11 9.25 -4.58 6.52
C LYS A 11 8.53 -3.98 5.33
N ALA A 12 8.96 -4.36 4.14
CA ALA A 12 8.28 -4.06 2.89
C ALA A 12 8.54 -5.14 1.84
N THR A 13 7.79 -5.12 0.75
CA THR A 13 8.05 -5.96 -0.42
C THR A 13 8.81 -5.13 -1.45
N ASP A 14 9.93 -5.64 -1.97
CA ASP A 14 10.64 -4.98 -3.06
C ASP A 14 9.94 -5.15 -4.42
N ILE A 15 10.43 -4.45 -5.46
CA ILE A 15 9.88 -4.56 -6.83
C ILE A 15 10.02 -5.96 -7.43
N SER A 16 10.97 -6.76 -6.95
CA SER A 16 11.18 -8.15 -7.34
C SER A 16 10.30 -9.15 -6.57
N GLY A 17 9.47 -8.67 -5.64
CA GLY A 17 8.55 -9.48 -4.84
C GLY A 17 9.16 -10.05 -3.55
N ASN A 18 10.40 -9.72 -3.20
CA ASN A 18 11.02 -10.22 -1.97
C ASN A 18 10.58 -9.42 -0.75
N GLU A 19 10.42 -10.08 0.40
CA GLU A 19 10.30 -9.39 1.68
C GLU A 19 11.68 -8.86 2.11
N VAL A 20 11.77 -7.56 2.37
CA VAL A 20 12.99 -6.85 2.77
C VAL A 20 12.78 -6.08 4.06
N GLU A 21 13.84 -5.93 4.84
CA GLU A 21 13.83 -5.13 6.07
C GLU A 21 14.09 -3.66 5.74
N VAL A 22 13.23 -2.76 6.21
CA VAL A 22 13.38 -1.32 6.04
C VAL A 22 14.16 -0.78 7.23
N LEU A 23 15.28 -0.12 6.95
CA LEU A 23 16.08 0.50 8.00
C LEU A 23 15.36 1.74 8.55
N PRO A 24 15.43 2.03 9.85
CA PRO A 24 14.72 3.18 10.43
C PRO A 24 15.25 4.52 9.94
N ASP A 25 16.57 4.60 9.72
CA ASP A 25 17.28 5.83 9.40
C ASP A 25 18.18 5.66 8.17
N VAL A 26 18.35 6.76 7.43
CA VAL A 26 19.36 6.93 6.38
C VAL A 26 20.42 7.92 6.85
N ASN A 27 21.68 7.64 6.56
CA ASN A 27 22.76 8.58 6.82
C ASN A 27 23.00 9.43 5.56
N ILE A 28 22.70 10.72 5.63
CA ILE A 28 22.91 11.68 4.52
C ILE A 28 23.76 12.81 5.08
N ASN A 29 24.94 13.02 4.49
CA ASN A 29 25.91 14.04 4.94
C ASN A 29 26.24 13.94 6.44
N ASN A 30 26.45 12.71 6.92
CA ASN A 30 26.73 12.39 8.33
C ASN A 30 25.58 12.73 9.31
N VAL A 31 24.38 13.00 8.80
CA VAL A 31 23.16 13.23 9.58
C VAL A 31 22.23 12.04 9.41
N LYS A 32 21.82 11.43 10.53
CA LYS A 32 20.78 10.39 10.56
C LYS A 32 19.41 11.03 10.33
N LYS A 33 18.68 10.58 9.31
CA LYS A 33 17.32 11.00 8.98
C LYS A 33 16.39 9.80 8.96
N LYS A 34 15.22 9.91 9.59
CA LYS A 34 14.20 8.87 9.54
C LYS A 34 13.61 8.70 8.14
N GLN A 35 13.30 7.46 7.77
CA GLN A 35 12.55 7.16 6.55
C GLN A 35 11.04 7.24 6.85
N TYR A 36 10.35 8.18 6.20
CA TYR A 36 8.90 8.33 6.31
C TYR A 36 8.22 7.89 5.01
N PHE A 37 7.11 7.17 5.14
CA PHE A 37 6.31 6.70 4.02
C PHE A 37 4.88 7.23 4.16
N PHE A 38 4.37 7.88 3.13
CA PHE A 38 2.99 8.32 3.12
C PHE A 38 2.09 7.19 2.63
N GLU A 39 1.51 6.45 3.57
CA GLU A 39 0.69 5.28 3.26
C GLU A 39 -0.80 5.61 3.35
N THR A 40 -1.55 5.14 2.36
CA THR A 40 -3.01 5.30 2.30
C THR A 40 -3.69 3.94 2.25
N THR A 41 -4.63 3.70 3.16
CA THR A 41 -5.41 2.46 3.23
C THR A 41 -6.90 2.70 3.06
N CYS A 42 -7.61 1.66 2.60
CA CYS A 42 -9.07 1.65 2.61
C CYS A 42 -9.61 1.68 4.04
N ARG A 43 -10.64 2.50 4.27
CA ARG A 43 -11.46 2.37 5.47
C ARG A 43 -12.22 1.05 5.34
N GLY A 44 -12.25 0.25 6.39
CA GLY A 44 -13.12 -0.93 6.45
C GLY A 44 -14.57 -0.55 6.15
N ALA A 45 -15.36 -1.50 5.64
CA ALA A 45 -16.75 -1.28 5.27
C ALA A 45 -17.52 -0.68 6.47
N ARG A 46 -17.96 0.58 6.35
CA ARG A 46 -18.81 1.20 7.36
C ARG A 46 -20.25 0.78 7.08
N GLY A 47 -20.81 0.00 8.00
CA GLY A 47 -22.26 -0.27 8.09
C GLY A 47 -22.86 -0.97 6.89
N GLY A 48 -22.83 -2.31 6.88
CA GLY A 48 -23.75 -3.20 6.16
C GLY A 48 -23.83 -3.12 4.62
N SER A 49 -23.27 -2.08 4.00
CA SER A 49 -23.29 -1.89 2.55
C SER A 49 -22.23 -2.76 1.89
N THR A 50 -22.68 -3.60 0.96
CA THR A 50 -21.83 -4.48 0.17
C THR A 50 -21.26 -3.69 -1.01
N GLY A 51 -20.05 -3.16 -0.86
CA GLY A 51 -19.27 -2.58 -1.95
C GLY A 51 -19.06 -1.07 -1.86
N CYS A 52 -18.74 -0.45 -2.99
CA CYS A 52 -18.41 0.97 -3.08
C CYS A 52 -19.67 1.84 -3.14
N LEU A 53 -19.57 3.07 -2.63
CA LEU A 53 -20.66 4.04 -2.67
C LEU A 53 -20.95 4.51 -4.10
N GLY A 54 -22.24 4.66 -4.44
CA GLY A 54 -22.69 5.17 -5.74
C GLY A 54 -22.64 4.16 -6.89
N ILE A 55 -22.35 2.89 -6.62
CA ILE A 55 -22.35 1.84 -7.64
C ILE A 55 -23.74 1.24 -7.78
N ASP A 56 -24.14 1.01 -9.04
CA ASP A 56 -25.33 0.23 -9.34
C ASP A 56 -25.11 -1.25 -9.00
N GLY A 57 -25.49 -1.60 -7.77
CA GLY A 57 -25.41 -2.95 -7.23
C GLY A 57 -26.31 -3.96 -7.94
N ARG A 58 -27.20 -3.57 -8.87
CA ARG A 58 -27.98 -4.53 -9.68
C ARG A 58 -27.13 -5.19 -10.74
N HIS A 59 -26.25 -4.42 -11.39
CA HIS A 59 -25.44 -4.88 -12.52
C HIS A 59 -23.98 -5.14 -12.16
N TRP A 60 -23.48 -4.57 -11.06
CA TRP A 60 -22.07 -4.61 -10.70
C TRP A 60 -21.84 -5.18 -9.31
N ASN A 61 -20.81 -6.02 -9.18
CA ASN A 61 -20.13 -6.24 -7.92
C ASN A 61 -19.07 -5.15 -7.74
N SER A 62 -18.85 -4.71 -6.51
CA SER A 62 -17.83 -3.72 -6.23
C SER A 62 -17.14 -3.99 -4.90
N TYR A 63 -15.85 -3.66 -4.82
CA TYR A 63 -15.10 -3.68 -3.58
C TYR A 63 -13.97 -2.65 -3.58
N CYS A 64 -13.64 -2.15 -2.40
CA CYS A 64 -12.52 -1.24 -2.21
C CYS A 64 -11.23 -2.03 -1.99
N THR A 65 -10.16 -1.67 -2.70
CA THR A 65 -8.82 -2.25 -2.50
C THR A 65 -7.74 -1.18 -2.49
N ASN A 66 -6.61 -1.50 -1.87
CA ASN A 66 -5.45 -0.61 -1.88
C ASN A 66 -4.70 -0.75 -3.21
N SER A 67 -4.48 0.38 -3.87
CA SER A 67 -3.47 0.49 -4.92
C SER A 67 -2.09 0.72 -4.31
N HIS A 68 -1.05 0.31 -5.01
CA HIS A 68 0.31 0.44 -4.56
C HIS A 68 1.18 1.20 -5.56
N THR A 69 2.24 1.81 -5.03
CA THR A 69 3.34 2.40 -5.81
C THR A 69 4.68 1.90 -5.27
N PHE A 70 5.75 2.19 -5.99
CA PHE A 70 7.11 1.87 -5.58
C PHE A 70 7.88 3.14 -5.24
N VAL A 71 8.45 3.15 -4.03
CA VAL A 71 9.28 4.27 -3.54
C VAL A 71 10.67 3.79 -3.17
N ARG A 72 11.66 4.67 -3.29
CA ARG A 72 13.04 4.34 -2.97
C ARG A 72 13.25 4.38 -1.46
N ALA A 73 13.73 3.27 -0.89
CA ALA A 73 14.03 3.15 0.54
C ALA A 73 15.36 2.41 0.74
N LEU A 74 16.04 2.73 1.83
CA LEU A 74 17.22 1.99 2.27
C LEU A 74 16.78 0.74 3.02
N THR A 75 17.15 -0.43 2.50
CA THR A 75 16.69 -1.73 3.01
C THR A 75 17.84 -2.71 3.17
N SER A 76 17.66 -3.68 4.07
CA SER A 76 18.52 -4.85 4.24
C SER A 76 17.82 -6.09 3.67
N PHE A 77 18.55 -6.87 2.87
CA PHE A 77 18.09 -8.18 2.40
C PHE A 77 19.29 -9.09 2.23
N LYS A 78 19.25 -10.29 2.85
CA LYS A 78 20.37 -11.25 2.86
C LYS A 78 21.70 -10.61 3.27
N ASN A 79 21.68 -9.82 4.35
CA ASN A 79 22.82 -9.04 4.87
C ASN A 79 23.38 -7.96 3.92
N LEU A 80 22.69 -7.65 2.82
CA LEU A 80 23.09 -6.60 1.88
C LEU A 80 22.18 -5.39 2.00
N VAL A 81 22.76 -4.31 2.51
CA VAL A 81 22.12 -2.99 2.61
C VAL A 81 22.23 -2.28 1.27
N ALA A 82 21.10 -1.92 0.69
CA ALA A 82 21.06 -1.18 -0.56
C ALA A 82 19.78 -0.36 -0.68
N TRP A 83 19.81 0.63 -1.58
CA TRP A 83 18.60 1.33 -2.00
C TRP A 83 17.79 0.41 -2.91
N ARG A 84 16.54 0.15 -2.52
CA ARG A 84 15.59 -0.64 -3.30
C ARG A 84 14.29 0.13 -3.49
N LEU A 85 13.55 -0.24 -4.52
CA LEU A 85 12.17 0.17 -4.70
C LEU A 85 11.27 -0.74 -3.87
N ILE A 86 10.56 -0.18 -2.90
CA ILE A 86 9.64 -0.91 -2.03
C ILE A 86 8.20 -0.52 -2.32
N ARG A 87 7.29 -1.50 -2.20
CA ARG A 87 5.86 -1.32 -2.36
C ARG A 87 5.26 -0.64 -1.13
N ILE A 88 4.51 0.45 -1.35
CA ILE A 88 3.67 1.11 -0.34
C ILE A 88 2.25 1.31 -0.87
N ASN A 89 1.26 1.30 0.03
CA ASN A 89 -0.13 1.60 -0.36
C ASN A 89 -0.30 3.11 -0.58
N VAL A 90 -0.87 3.53 -1.71
CA VAL A 90 -0.92 4.96 -2.09
C VAL A 90 -2.34 5.51 -2.22
N ALA A 91 -3.32 4.65 -2.52
CA ALA A 91 -4.73 5.05 -2.57
C ALA A 91 -5.67 3.88 -2.32
N CYS A 92 -6.89 4.19 -1.88
CA CYS A 92 -8.00 3.23 -1.87
C CYS A 92 -8.87 3.46 -3.10
N VAL A 93 -9.02 2.44 -3.94
CA VAL A 93 -9.76 2.51 -5.20
C VAL A 93 -10.93 1.54 -5.19
N CYS A 94 -12.00 1.89 -5.91
CA CYS A 94 -13.12 0.98 -6.14
C CYS A 94 -12.86 0.13 -7.38
N VAL A 95 -12.95 -1.19 -7.23
CA VAL A 95 -12.88 -2.14 -8.34
C VAL A 95 -14.28 -2.65 -8.64
N LEU A 96 -14.64 -2.69 -9.92
CA LEU A 96 -15.93 -3.16 -10.40
C LEU A 96 -15.76 -4.47 -11.17
N SER A 97 -16.71 -5.38 -11.01
CA SER A 97 -16.86 -6.53 -11.90
C SER A 97 -18.32 -6.71 -12.27
N ARG A 98 -18.59 -7.00 -13.55
CA ARG A 98 -19.97 -7.17 -14.04
C ARG A 98 -20.56 -8.44 -13.43
N LYS A 99 -21.78 -8.37 -12.91
CA LYS A 99 -22.51 -9.56 -12.48
C LYS A 99 -22.83 -10.40 -13.72
N SER A 100 -22.56 -11.70 -13.65
CA SER A 100 -22.98 -12.62 -14.71
C SER A 100 -24.50 -12.72 -14.69
N TRP A 101 -25.13 -12.62 -15.86
CA TRP A 101 -26.51 -13.07 -16.04
C TRP A 101 -26.49 -14.60 -15.95
N ARG A 102 -26.68 -15.16 -14.76
CA ARG A 102 -27.23 -16.51 -14.66
C ARG A 102 -28.73 -16.34 -14.78
N GLN A 103 -29.28 -16.84 -15.89
CA GLN A 103 -30.70 -17.18 -16.00
C GLN A 103 -31.08 -18.18 -14.91
#